data_AF-A0A976XA79-F1
#
_entry.id   AF-A0A976XA79-F1
#
_cell.length_a   1.000
_cell.length_b   1.000
_cell.length_c   1.000
_cell.angle_alpha   90.00
_cell.angle_beta   90.00
_cell.angle_gamma   90.00
#
_symmetry.space_group_name_H-M   'P 1'
#
loop_
_entity.id
_entity.type
_entity.pdbx_description
1 polymer ?
#
loop_
_entity_poly.entity_id
_entity_poly.type
_entity_poly.pdbx_seq_one_letter_code
_entity_poly.pdbx_strand_id
1 'polypeptide(L)'
;MGHAERLEIINGRPLVVDKLPAPIDEHGIPRVEIMMPQLLGQMATRYVWTGRFDLHHMATPKADYNIVPDNVGKAFRSLSALKLEIPRQMHNFAHELFLNPRRPPADAVMRQAILENEQMRTLNAIMSDEPDSDKAQMLVWDALMDMVDPRVDIMPSREELADMEFYDLRRTVASLISVRRYADKTLIHPAIRPREARRHSIV
;
A
#
# COMPACT_ATOMS: atom_id res chain seq x y z
N MET A 1 12.79 -3.61 -25.45
CA MET A 1 11.56 -3.56 -26.28
C MET A 1 10.62 -2.56 -25.64
N GLY A 2 10.18 -1.56 -26.40
CA GLY A 2 9.48 -0.38 -25.86
C GLY A 2 8.02 -0.68 -25.51
N HIS A 3 7.58 -0.25 -24.32
CA HIS A 3 6.22 -0.44 -23.79
C HIS A 3 5.12 0.35 -24.54
N ALA A 4 5.47 1.11 -25.58
CA ALA A 4 4.56 1.98 -26.32
C ALA A 4 3.53 1.26 -27.19
N GLU A 5 3.65 -0.06 -27.40
CA GLU A 5 2.77 -0.83 -28.29
C GLU A 5 1.48 -1.36 -27.62
N ARG A 6 1.24 -1.09 -26.32
CA ARG A 6 0.16 -1.74 -25.54
C ARG A 6 -1.09 -0.89 -25.28
N LEU A 7 -1.12 0.33 -25.82
CA LEU A 7 -2.21 1.28 -25.64
C LEU A 7 -2.82 1.64 -26.99
N GLU A 8 -4.05 1.23 -27.23
CA GLU A 8 -4.84 1.72 -28.35
C GLU A 8 -5.67 2.92 -27.90
N ILE A 9 -5.76 3.97 -28.72
CA ILE A 9 -6.66 5.09 -28.45
C ILE A 9 -7.94 4.86 -29.24
N ILE A 10 -9.02 4.47 -28.55
CA ILE A 10 -10.34 4.30 -29.14
C ILE A 10 -11.23 5.44 -28.62
N ASN A 11 -11.74 6.28 -29.52
CA ASN A 11 -12.61 7.43 -29.19
C ASN A 11 -12.00 8.37 -28.11
N GLY A 12 -10.69 8.57 -28.15
CA GLY A 12 -9.97 9.43 -27.20
C GLY A 12 -9.74 8.82 -25.82
N ARG A 13 -10.04 7.52 -25.62
CA ARG A 13 -9.76 6.78 -24.39
C ARG A 13 -8.62 5.79 -24.61
N PRO A 14 -7.60 5.75 -23.74
CA PRO A 14 -6.60 4.70 -23.78
C PRO A 14 -7.26 3.37 -23.39
N LEU A 15 -7.20 2.40 -24.30
CA LEU A 15 -7.59 1.01 -24.08
C LEU A 15 -6.31 0.18 -23.92
N VAL A 16 -6.21 -0.56 -22.82
CA VAL A 16 -5.10 -1.50 -22.60
C VAL A 16 -5.46 -2.79 -23.32
N VAL A 17 -4.69 -3.14 -24.35
CA VAL A 17 -4.96 -4.34 -25.17
C VAL A 17 -4.44 -5.60 -24.48
N ASP A 18 -3.30 -5.49 -23.79
CA ASP A 18 -2.68 -6.57 -23.00
C ASP A 18 -2.43 -6.12 -21.56
N LYS A 19 -3.14 -6.74 -20.62
CA LYS A 19 -2.97 -6.46 -19.19
C LYS A 19 -1.64 -7.00 -18.66
N LEU A 20 -1.00 -6.21 -17.81
CA LEU A 20 0.18 -6.64 -17.06
C LEU A 20 -0.23 -7.64 -15.96
N PRO A 21 0.60 -8.64 -15.63
CA PRO A 21 0.37 -9.44 -14.43
C PRO A 21 0.38 -8.53 -13.20
N ALA A 22 -0.49 -8.80 -12.22
CA ALA A 22 -0.38 -8.14 -10.92
C ALA A 22 0.94 -8.56 -10.25
N PRO A 23 1.75 -7.60 -9.78
CA PRO A 23 2.89 -7.94 -8.95
C PRO A 23 2.37 -8.44 -7.60
N ILE A 24 2.64 -9.70 -7.33
CA ILE A 24 2.32 -10.41 -6.09
C ILE A 24 3.61 -11.06 -5.58
N ASP A 25 3.73 -11.25 -4.27
CA ASP A 25 4.80 -12.08 -3.70
C ASP A 25 4.48 -13.57 -3.78
N GLU A 26 5.37 -14.40 -3.23
CA GLU A 26 5.21 -15.85 -3.12
C GLU A 26 3.95 -16.30 -2.38
N HIS A 27 3.37 -15.45 -1.53
CA HIS A 27 2.13 -15.75 -0.79
C HIS A 27 0.87 -15.29 -1.53
N GLY A 28 1.02 -14.64 -2.68
CA GLY A 28 -0.09 -14.06 -3.44
C GLY A 28 -0.58 -12.73 -2.90
N ILE A 29 0.22 -12.03 -2.08
CA ILE A 29 -0.11 -10.72 -1.54
C ILE A 29 0.29 -9.63 -2.55
N PRO A 30 -0.60 -8.66 -2.88
CA PRO A 30 -0.29 -7.59 -3.81
C PRO A 30 0.85 -6.68 -3.36
N ARG A 31 1.83 -6.44 -4.26
CA ARG A 31 3.00 -5.59 -4.03
C ARG A 31 2.78 -4.19 -4.58
N VAL A 32 2.05 -3.40 -3.82
CA VAL A 32 1.59 -2.06 -4.21
C VAL A 32 2.74 -1.10 -4.56
N GLU A 33 3.87 -1.22 -3.88
CA GLU A 33 5.09 -0.45 -4.17
C GLU A 33 5.71 -0.76 -5.54
N ILE A 34 5.43 -1.92 -6.13
CA ILE A 34 5.89 -2.29 -7.48
C ILE A 34 4.86 -1.86 -8.54
N MET A 35 3.57 -1.94 -8.21
CA MET A 35 2.48 -1.54 -9.12
C MET A 35 2.60 -0.09 -9.56
N MET A 36 2.95 0.81 -8.65
CA MET A 36 2.96 2.24 -8.91
C MET A 36 4.06 2.69 -9.90
N PRO A 37 5.33 2.31 -9.74
CA PRO A 37 6.35 2.55 -10.76
C PRO A 37 5.96 2.03 -12.14
N GLN A 38 5.36 0.83 -12.21
CA GLN A 38 4.90 0.25 -13.47
C GLN A 38 3.77 1.07 -14.10
N LEU A 39 2.79 1.49 -13.31
CA LEU A 39 1.67 2.34 -13.73
C LEU A 39 2.16 3.68 -14.28
N LEU A 40 3.11 4.31 -13.58
CA LEU A 40 3.69 5.59 -14.00
C LEU A 40 4.54 5.46 -15.26
N GLY A 41 5.26 4.34 -15.41
CA GLY A 41 6.03 4.04 -16.61
C GLY A 41 5.19 3.88 -17.88
N GLN A 42 3.88 3.64 -17.77
CA GLN A 42 2.97 3.56 -18.92
C GLN A 42 2.40 4.92 -19.35
N MET A 43 2.65 5.98 -18.60
CA MET A 43 2.08 7.30 -18.88
C MET A 43 3.09 8.22 -19.53
N ALA A 44 2.62 9.09 -20.42
CA ALA A 44 3.43 10.18 -20.90
C ALA A 44 3.87 11.05 -19.70
N THR A 45 5.14 11.46 -19.66
CA THR A 45 5.73 12.25 -18.56
C THR A 45 4.99 13.57 -18.31
N ARG A 46 4.31 14.10 -19.32
CA ARG A 46 3.48 15.32 -19.26
C ARG A 46 2.01 15.08 -18.94
N TYR A 47 1.55 13.83 -18.92
CA TYR A 47 0.15 13.53 -18.62
C TYR A 47 -0.17 13.96 -17.20
N VAL A 48 -1.40 14.43 -16.96
CA VAL A 48 -1.82 14.84 -15.63
C VAL A 48 -3.07 14.09 -15.20
N TRP A 49 -2.96 13.29 -14.14
CA TRP A 49 -4.14 12.64 -13.56
C TRP A 49 -5.07 13.70 -12.99
N THR A 50 -6.34 13.60 -13.34
CA THR A 50 -7.37 14.48 -12.80
C THR A 50 -8.23 13.73 -11.78
N GLY A 51 -8.97 14.49 -10.96
CA GLY A 51 -9.83 13.94 -9.92
C GLY A 51 -9.34 14.21 -8.50
N ARG A 52 -10.14 13.75 -7.54
CA ARG A 52 -9.86 13.86 -6.11
C ARG A 52 -8.91 12.74 -5.68
N PHE A 53 -8.00 13.07 -4.75
CA PHE A 53 -7.20 12.10 -4.02
C PHE A 53 -8.06 11.46 -2.95
N ASP A 54 -8.23 10.15 -3.03
CA ASP A 54 -8.95 9.36 -2.04
C ASP A 54 -8.13 8.10 -1.70
N LEU A 55 -8.47 7.45 -0.59
CA LEU A 55 -7.90 6.18 -0.18
C LEU A 55 -8.41 5.03 -1.06
N HIS A 56 -7.51 4.31 -1.70
CA HIS A 56 -7.82 3.22 -2.61
C HIS A 56 -6.98 1.97 -2.34
N HIS A 57 -7.61 0.80 -2.48
CA HIS A 57 -6.88 -0.46 -2.64
C HIS A 57 -6.45 -0.58 -4.10
N MET A 58 -5.22 -0.99 -4.37
CA MET A 58 -4.74 -1.13 -5.74
C MET A 58 -5.15 -2.48 -6.33
N ALA A 59 -5.88 -2.45 -7.45
CA ALA A 59 -6.25 -3.60 -8.29
C ALA A 59 -7.01 -4.77 -7.62
N THR A 60 -7.20 -4.83 -6.29
CA THR A 60 -7.87 -5.98 -5.64
C THR A 60 -9.40 -5.91 -5.80
N PRO A 61 -10.05 -6.82 -6.54
CA PRO A 61 -11.49 -6.77 -6.76
C PRO A 61 -12.24 -7.12 -5.46
N LYS A 62 -13.33 -6.40 -5.17
CA LYS A 62 -14.13 -6.65 -3.96
C LYS A 62 -14.79 -8.04 -3.95
N ALA A 63 -15.22 -8.54 -5.11
CA ALA A 63 -15.98 -9.78 -5.22
C ALA A 63 -15.20 -11.01 -4.71
N ASP A 64 -13.92 -11.12 -5.08
CA ASP A 64 -13.08 -12.29 -4.78
C ASP A 64 -12.77 -12.45 -3.28
N TYR A 65 -12.93 -11.38 -2.50
CA TYR A 65 -12.62 -11.35 -1.07
C TYR A 65 -13.86 -11.33 -0.17
N ASN A 66 -15.05 -11.09 -0.74
CA ASN A 66 -16.30 -11.10 0.05
C ASN A 66 -16.80 -12.52 0.34
N ILE A 67 -16.27 -13.54 -0.35
CA ILE A 67 -16.67 -14.94 -0.19
C ILE A 67 -16.00 -15.64 1.01
N VAL A 68 -15.05 -14.96 1.65
CA VAL A 68 -14.28 -15.51 2.78
C VAL A 68 -15.10 -15.37 4.07
N PRO A 69 -15.18 -16.42 4.92
CA PRO A 69 -15.85 -16.37 6.21
C PRO A 69 -15.33 -15.24 7.12
N ASP A 70 -16.13 -14.88 8.12
CA ASP A 70 -15.77 -14.00 9.24
C ASP A 70 -15.21 -12.62 8.86
N ASN A 71 -15.57 -12.08 7.70
CA ASN A 71 -15.06 -10.80 7.18
C ASN A 71 -13.53 -10.74 6.98
N VAL A 72 -12.82 -11.87 6.98
CA VAL A 72 -11.34 -11.89 6.83
C VAL A 72 -10.89 -11.19 5.56
N GLY A 73 -11.52 -11.48 4.43
CA GLY A 73 -11.17 -10.82 3.17
C GLY A 73 -11.42 -9.31 3.18
N LYS A 74 -12.43 -8.84 3.91
CA LYS A 74 -12.69 -7.39 4.10
C LYS A 74 -11.62 -6.74 4.99
N ALA A 75 -11.23 -7.40 6.08
CA ALA A 75 -10.18 -6.93 6.98
C ALA A 75 -8.83 -6.88 6.27
N PHE A 76 -8.46 -7.94 5.55
CA PHE A 76 -7.24 -8.01 4.74
C PHE A 76 -7.18 -6.90 3.68
N ARG A 77 -8.25 -6.69 2.89
CA ARG A 77 -8.30 -5.57 1.93
C ARG A 77 -8.28 -4.18 2.59
N SER A 78 -8.48 -4.12 3.90
CA SER A 78 -8.48 -2.88 4.66
C SER A 78 -7.12 -2.50 5.22
N LEU A 79 -6.11 -3.38 5.11
CA LEU A 79 -4.76 -3.15 5.60
C LEU A 79 -4.10 -1.94 4.91
N SER A 80 -3.40 -1.12 5.70
CA SER A 80 -2.72 0.09 5.18
C SER A 80 -1.64 -0.25 4.16
N ALA A 81 -0.94 -1.38 4.32
CA ALA A 81 0.07 -1.87 3.40
C ALA A 81 -0.46 -2.13 1.98
N LEU A 82 -1.77 -2.38 1.83
CA LEU A 82 -2.44 -2.65 0.55
C LEU A 82 -3.14 -1.42 -0.03
N LYS A 83 -2.99 -0.25 0.60
CA LYS A 83 -3.71 0.97 0.25
C LYS A 83 -2.78 2.12 -0.09
N LEU A 84 -3.26 2.96 -0.99
CA LEU A 84 -2.63 4.22 -1.37
C LEU A 84 -3.63 5.36 -1.38
N GLU A 85 -3.14 6.56 -1.12
CA GLU A 85 -3.84 7.80 -1.42
C GLU A 85 -3.44 8.28 -2.83
N ILE A 86 -4.32 8.12 -3.81
CA ILE A 86 -4.07 8.45 -5.23
C ILE A 86 -5.32 9.04 -5.91
N PRO A 87 -5.19 9.71 -7.07
CA PRO A 87 -6.35 10.16 -7.84
C PRO A 87 -7.22 8.99 -8.29
N ARG A 88 -8.55 9.14 -8.18
CA ARG A 88 -9.50 8.08 -8.60
C ARG A 88 -9.31 7.62 -10.05
N GLN A 89 -8.97 8.52 -10.98
CA GLN A 89 -8.70 8.15 -12.37
C GLN A 89 -7.48 7.22 -12.50
N MET A 90 -6.45 7.45 -11.70
CA MET A 90 -5.25 6.62 -11.67
C MET A 90 -5.58 5.23 -11.12
N HIS A 91 -6.38 5.16 -10.05
CA HIS A 91 -6.90 3.89 -9.53
C HIS A 91 -7.69 3.13 -10.61
N ASN A 92 -8.59 3.81 -11.34
CA ASN A 92 -9.38 3.16 -12.38
C ASN A 92 -8.49 2.66 -13.53
N PHE A 93 -7.51 3.46 -13.96
CA PHE A 93 -6.55 3.03 -14.97
C PHE A 93 -5.72 1.83 -14.52
N ALA A 94 -5.39 1.72 -13.22
CA ALA A 94 -4.72 0.53 -12.69
C ALA A 94 -5.54 -0.76 -12.88
N HIS A 95 -6.87 -0.70 -12.75
CA HIS A 95 -7.75 -1.85 -13.02
C HIS A 95 -7.81 -2.22 -14.51
N GLU A 96 -7.58 -1.26 -15.39
CA GLU A 96 -7.44 -1.52 -16.83
C GLU A 96 -6.06 -2.09 -17.17
N LEU A 97 -5.01 -1.57 -16.55
CA LEU A 97 -3.63 -1.94 -16.85
C LEU A 97 -3.23 -3.31 -16.29
N PHE A 98 -3.66 -3.66 -15.07
CA PHE A 98 -3.24 -4.88 -14.40
C PHE A 98 -4.33 -5.95 -14.44
N LEU A 99 -3.92 -7.22 -14.56
CA LEU A 99 -4.73 -8.33 -14.12
C LEU A 99 -5.02 -8.16 -12.63
N ASN A 100 -6.26 -8.39 -12.24
CA ASN A 100 -6.64 -8.32 -10.83
C ASN A 100 -5.89 -9.41 -10.05
N PRO A 101 -5.15 -9.08 -8.97
CA PRO A 101 -4.63 -10.08 -8.07
C PRO A 101 -5.79 -10.86 -7.48
N ARG A 102 -5.72 -12.19 -7.59
CA ARG A 102 -6.63 -13.10 -6.90
C ARG A 102 -6.36 -13.04 -5.40
N ARG A 103 -7.31 -13.49 -4.59
CA ARG A 103 -7.05 -13.70 -3.16
C ARG A 103 -5.88 -14.67 -2.96
N PRO A 104 -5.11 -14.53 -1.87
CA PRO A 104 -4.16 -15.55 -1.46
C PRO A 104 -4.82 -16.94 -1.40
N PRO A 105 -4.11 -18.01 -1.79
CA PRO A 105 -4.69 -19.33 -1.95
C PRO A 105 -5.20 -19.94 -0.64
N ALA A 106 -4.62 -19.53 0.49
CA ALA A 106 -5.01 -19.99 1.82
C ALA A 106 -5.48 -18.83 2.70
N ASP A 107 -6.62 -19.00 3.38
CA ASP A 107 -7.15 -18.00 4.31
C ASP A 107 -6.18 -17.69 5.47
N ALA A 108 -5.34 -18.67 5.83
CA ALA A 108 -4.29 -18.51 6.83
C ALA A 108 -3.29 -17.38 6.47
N VAL A 109 -2.98 -17.17 5.18
CA VAL A 109 -2.12 -16.07 4.71
C VAL A 109 -2.77 -14.72 5.01
N MET A 110 -4.06 -14.58 4.69
CA MET A 110 -4.79 -13.34 4.96
C MET A 110 -4.92 -13.07 6.47
N ARG A 111 -5.19 -14.11 7.27
CA ARG A 111 -5.27 -14.00 8.74
C ARG A 111 -3.92 -13.62 9.35
N GLN A 112 -2.83 -14.21 8.87
CA GLN A 112 -1.49 -13.86 9.32
C GLN A 112 -1.13 -12.41 8.98
N ALA A 113 -1.40 -11.95 7.76
CA ALA A 113 -1.22 -10.55 7.38
C ALA A 113 -2.03 -9.58 8.26
N ILE A 114 -3.26 -9.95 8.62
CA ILE A 114 -4.07 -9.15 9.54
C ILE A 114 -3.41 -9.09 10.93
N LEU A 115 -2.99 -10.23 11.47
CA LEU A 115 -2.32 -10.33 12.76
C LEU A 115 -1.04 -9.47 12.79
N GLU A 116 -0.19 -9.59 11.78
CA GLU A 116 1.04 -8.80 11.66
C GLU A 116 0.73 -7.29 11.68
N ASN A 117 -0.31 -6.84 10.98
CA ASN A 117 -0.71 -5.43 11.01
C ASN A 117 -1.31 -5.01 12.36
N GLU A 118 -2.05 -5.89 13.04
CA GLU A 118 -2.63 -5.63 14.36
C GLU A 118 -1.52 -5.48 15.42
N GLN A 119 -0.48 -6.31 15.38
CA GLN A 119 0.69 -6.18 16.25
C GLN A 119 1.36 -4.80 16.08
N MET A 120 1.55 -4.36 14.83
CA MET A 120 2.10 -3.02 14.56
C MET A 120 1.19 -1.90 15.07
N ARG A 121 -0.14 -2.06 14.99
CA ARG A 121 -1.09 -1.09 15.54
C ARG A 121 -1.02 -1.01 17.05
N THR A 122 -0.87 -2.15 17.73
CA THR A 122 -0.69 -2.19 19.19
C THR A 122 0.57 -1.44 19.61
N LEU A 123 1.71 -1.74 18.96
CA LEU A 123 2.96 -1.01 19.21
C LEU A 123 2.77 0.50 18.98
N ASN A 124 2.14 0.89 17.87
CA ASN A 124 1.92 2.29 17.57
C ASN A 124 1.06 2.99 18.63
N ALA A 125 0.02 2.32 19.15
CA ALA A 125 -0.86 2.89 20.16
C ALA A 125 -0.08 3.20 21.45
N ILE A 126 0.71 2.23 21.95
CA ILE A 126 1.57 2.41 23.13
C ILE A 126 2.49 3.61 22.96
N MET A 127 3.18 3.70 21.82
CA MET A 127 4.13 4.79 21.53
C MET A 127 3.47 6.15 21.28
N SER A 128 2.18 6.18 20.94
CA SER A 128 1.43 7.41 20.66
C SER A 128 0.80 8.01 21.92
N ASP A 129 0.41 7.16 22.88
CA ASP A 129 -0.30 7.60 24.10
C ASP A 129 0.65 8.30 25.10
N GLU A 130 1.89 7.81 25.24
CA GLU A 130 2.91 8.40 26.09
C GLU A 130 4.24 8.54 25.32
N PRO A 131 4.35 9.50 24.39
CA PRO A 131 5.57 9.70 23.64
C PRO A 131 6.69 10.07 24.61
N ASP A 132 7.78 9.30 24.60
CA ASP A 132 9.02 9.59 25.32
C ASP A 132 8.99 9.31 26.84
N SER A 133 8.11 8.42 27.33
CA SER A 133 8.15 7.93 28.73
C SER A 133 8.89 6.59 28.87
N ASP A 134 9.62 6.40 29.98
CA ASP A 134 10.24 5.10 30.33
C ASP A 134 9.19 3.99 30.40
N LYS A 135 7.98 4.33 30.85
CA LYS A 135 6.83 3.43 30.89
C LYS A 135 6.41 2.97 29.49
N ALA A 136 6.39 3.86 28.50
CA ALA A 136 6.08 3.49 27.12
C ALA A 136 7.15 2.57 26.53
N GLN A 137 8.44 2.80 26.84
CA GLN A 137 9.53 1.91 26.42
C GLN A 137 9.36 0.51 27.02
N MET A 138 9.04 0.41 28.31
CA MET A 138 8.76 -0.88 28.96
C MET A 138 7.56 -1.60 28.32
N LEU A 139 6.44 -0.90 28.12
CA LEU A 139 5.25 -1.49 27.51
C LEU A 139 5.47 -1.93 26.06
N VAL A 140 6.28 -1.19 25.31
CA VAL A 140 6.69 -1.59 23.95
C VAL A 140 7.55 -2.86 24.00
N TRP A 141 8.49 -2.94 24.94
CA TRP A 141 9.32 -4.14 25.09
C TRP A 141 8.48 -5.37 25.45
N ASP A 142 7.55 -5.25 26.40
CA ASP A 142 6.63 -6.33 26.76
C ASP A 142 5.80 -6.77 25.54
N ALA A 143 5.23 -5.80 24.81
CA ALA A 143 4.48 -6.09 23.60
C ALA A 143 5.33 -6.78 22.52
N LEU A 144 6.59 -6.38 22.33
CA LEU A 144 7.53 -7.05 21.42
C LEU A 144 7.80 -8.50 21.84
N MET A 145 7.95 -8.77 23.14
CA MET A 145 8.18 -10.14 23.63
C MET A 145 6.98 -11.07 23.38
N ASP A 146 5.77 -10.52 23.45
CA ASP A 146 4.51 -11.24 23.18
C ASP A 146 4.16 -11.34 21.68
N MET A 147 4.94 -10.69 20.80
CA MET A 147 4.71 -10.78 19.37
C MET A 147 4.97 -12.18 18.82
N VAL A 148 4.03 -12.64 17.99
CA VAL A 148 4.26 -13.74 17.06
C VAL A 148 5.09 -13.24 15.88
N ASP A 149 6.13 -13.98 15.52
CA ASP A 149 6.96 -13.65 14.35
C ASP A 149 6.16 -13.74 13.04
N PRO A 150 6.44 -12.84 12.08
CA PRO A 150 5.75 -12.83 10.79
C PRO A 150 6.01 -14.13 10.02
N ARG A 151 5.06 -14.49 9.15
CA ARG A 151 5.18 -15.63 8.23
C ARG A 151 4.87 -15.29 6.79
N VAL A 152 4.32 -14.10 6.55
CA VAL A 152 4.04 -13.58 5.21
C VAL A 152 4.80 -12.28 4.95
N ASP A 153 5.59 -11.85 5.93
CA ASP A 153 6.60 -10.79 5.87
C ASP A 153 6.08 -9.47 5.28
N ILE A 154 4.83 -9.11 5.62
CA ILE A 154 4.29 -7.79 5.27
C ILE A 154 4.67 -6.72 6.31
N MET A 155 5.11 -7.16 7.49
CA MET A 155 5.67 -6.34 8.58
C MET A 155 7.03 -6.91 9.01
N PRO A 156 7.92 -6.08 9.61
CA PRO A 156 9.20 -6.56 10.14
C PRO A 156 9.02 -7.60 11.25
N SER A 157 10.02 -8.44 11.40
CA SER A 157 10.13 -9.43 12.48
C SER A 157 10.32 -8.77 13.84
N ARG A 158 10.05 -9.55 14.90
CA ARG A 158 10.31 -9.08 16.26
C ARG A 158 11.78 -8.72 16.47
N GLU A 159 12.69 -9.52 15.94
CA GLU A 159 14.14 -9.30 16.05
C GLU A 159 14.54 -7.97 15.39
N GLU A 160 14.10 -7.73 14.15
CA GLU A 160 14.37 -6.47 13.45
C GLU A 160 13.85 -5.24 14.21
N LEU A 161 12.70 -5.35 14.88
CA LEU A 161 12.13 -4.26 15.67
C LEU A 161 12.84 -4.07 17.02
N ALA A 162 13.24 -5.16 17.66
CA ALA A 162 13.94 -5.14 18.94
C ALA A 162 15.35 -4.52 18.83
N ASP A 163 15.97 -4.63 17.66
CA ASP A 163 17.27 -4.04 17.36
C ASP A 163 17.20 -2.52 17.08
N MET A 164 16.01 -1.93 16.99
CA MET A 164 15.85 -0.50 16.75
C MET A 164 15.86 0.31 18.05
N GLU A 165 16.56 1.44 18.02
CA GLU A 165 16.40 2.48 19.04
C GLU A 165 14.94 2.95 19.09
N PHE A 166 14.42 3.24 20.29
CA PHE A 166 12.99 3.52 20.50
C PHE A 166 12.43 4.61 19.58
N TYR A 167 13.21 5.67 19.32
CA TYR A 167 12.82 6.74 18.40
C TYR A 167 12.64 6.24 16.96
N ASP A 168 13.56 5.40 16.48
CA ASP A 168 13.52 4.84 15.13
C ASP A 168 12.43 3.78 15.01
N LEU A 169 12.26 2.93 16.03
CA LEU A 169 11.14 1.99 16.13
C LEU A 169 9.80 2.71 15.98
N ARG A 170 9.61 3.80 16.73
CA ARG A 170 8.38 4.61 16.66
C ARG A 170 8.14 5.13 15.25
N ARG A 171 9.16 5.68 14.61
CA ARG A 171 9.06 6.20 13.24
C ARG A 171 8.75 5.09 12.24
N THR A 172 9.41 3.95 12.37
CA THR A 172 9.23 2.77 11.51
C THR A 172 7.80 2.26 11.64
N VAL A 173 7.34 1.94 12.84
CA VAL A 173 5.99 1.42 13.10
C VAL A 173 4.91 2.39 12.63
N ALA A 174 5.05 3.69 12.96
CA ALA A 174 4.12 4.71 12.49
C ALA A 174 4.04 4.74 10.95
N SER A 175 5.17 4.58 10.25
CA SER A 175 5.20 4.52 8.79
C SER A 175 4.48 3.28 8.23
N LEU A 176 4.63 2.12 8.88
CA LEU A 176 4.04 0.85 8.44
C LEU A 176 2.52 0.86 8.54
N ILE A 177 1.97 1.46 9.60
CA ILE A 177 0.52 1.55 9.80
C ILE A 177 -0.11 2.73 9.05
N SER A 178 0.70 3.70 8.63
CA SER A 178 0.22 4.83 7.84
C SER A 178 -0.25 4.37 6.47
N VAL A 179 -1.31 4.99 5.97
CA VAL A 179 -1.62 4.84 4.55
C VAL A 179 -0.43 5.38 3.77
N ARG A 180 0.13 4.54 2.91
CA ARG A 180 1.21 4.94 2.01
C ARG A 180 0.70 6.06 1.12
N ARG A 181 1.11 7.29 1.45
CA ARG A 181 1.09 8.41 0.52
C ARG A 181 2.24 8.19 -0.42
N TYR A 182 1.99 8.34 -1.72
CA TYR A 182 3.11 8.32 -2.65
C TYR A 182 4.01 9.52 -2.31
N ALA A 183 5.28 9.26 -2.00
CA ALA A 183 6.18 10.23 -1.37
C ALA A 183 6.34 11.51 -2.19
N ASP A 184 6.66 12.64 -1.55
CA ASP A 184 6.88 13.94 -2.21
C ASP A 184 7.82 13.86 -3.42
N LYS A 185 8.86 13.01 -3.36
CA LYS A 185 9.80 12.80 -4.47
C LYS A 185 9.16 12.16 -5.72
N THR A 186 8.12 11.38 -5.53
CA THR A 186 7.31 10.82 -6.62
C THR A 186 6.09 11.67 -6.96
N LEU A 187 5.62 12.53 -6.05
CA LEU A 187 4.72 13.66 -6.35
C LEU A 187 5.42 14.74 -7.21
N ILE A 188 6.74 14.63 -7.43
CA ILE A 188 7.44 15.43 -8.44
C ILE A 188 6.87 15.17 -9.84
N HIS A 189 6.40 13.94 -10.12
CA HIS A 189 5.75 13.64 -11.39
C HIS A 189 4.53 14.57 -11.53
N PRO A 190 4.48 15.44 -12.57
CA PRO A 190 3.42 16.45 -12.70
C PRO A 190 2.01 15.85 -12.60
N ALA A 191 1.88 14.59 -12.98
CA ALA A 191 0.65 13.83 -12.91
C ALA A 191 0.06 13.56 -11.53
N ILE A 192 0.85 13.57 -10.46
CA ILE A 192 0.41 13.14 -9.13
C ILE A 192 0.36 14.33 -8.15
N ARG A 193 0.58 15.57 -8.62
CA ARG A 193 0.51 16.75 -7.73
C ARG A 193 -0.93 17.06 -7.31
N PRO A 194 -1.20 17.23 -6.00
CA PRO A 194 -2.46 17.79 -5.51
C PRO A 194 -2.76 19.14 -6.16
N ARG A 195 -4.04 19.45 -6.38
CA ARG A 195 -4.48 20.70 -7.06
C ARG A 195 -3.95 21.96 -6.38
N GLU A 196 -3.78 21.92 -5.04
CA GLU A 196 -3.34 23.04 -4.21
C GLU A 196 -1.84 23.35 -4.39
N ALA A 197 -1.00 22.33 -4.58
CA ALA A 197 0.44 22.50 -4.83
C ALA A 197 0.76 23.12 -6.21
N ARG A 198 -0.23 23.24 -7.11
CA ARG A 198 -0.04 23.79 -8.48
C ARG A 198 -0.09 25.30 -8.56
N ARG A 199 -0.56 26.01 -7.52
CA ARG A 199 -0.64 27.48 -7.52
C ARG A 199 0.73 28.17 -7.38
N HIS A 200 1.78 27.43 -7.04
CA HIS A 200 3.13 27.96 -6.82
C HIS A 200 4.17 27.51 -7.86
N SER A 201 3.76 26.87 -8.96
CA SER A 201 4.68 26.31 -9.97
C SER A 201 4.51 26.93 -11.35
N ILE A 202 4.25 28.24 -11.41
CA ILE A 202 4.39 29.03 -12.65
C ILE A 202 5.51 30.04 -12.40
N VAL A 203 6.74 29.63 -12.71
CA VAL A 203 7.84 30.49 -13.15
C VAL A 203 8.54 29.75 -14.28
#